data_AF-A0A1F4F2V1-F1
#
_entry.id   AF-A0A1F4F2V1-F1
#
_cell.length_a   1.000
_cell.length_b   1.000
_cell.length_c   1.000
_cell.angle_alpha   90.00
_cell.angle_beta   90.00
_cell.angle_gamma   90.00
#
_symmetry.space_group_name_H-M   'P 1'
#
loop_
_entity.id
_entity.type
_entity.pdbx_description
1 polymer ?
#
loop_
_entity_poly.entity_id
_entity_poly.type
_entity_poly.pdbx_seq_one_letter_code
_entity_poly.pdbx_strand_id
1 'polypeptide(L)'
;MPTPTVMGIFDSPDDAEKAMDELLHAGVARHRIVVSGPVSYDDVVGTIPDPAAFGEALPSGACVVSVAARSHVDKKHIAELMRRSGARDTIEARE
;
A
#
# COMPACT_ATOMS: atom_id res chain seq x y z
N MET A 1 -13.45 -10.02 12.34
CA MET A 1 -13.82 -8.89 11.47
C MET A 1 -12.64 -8.67 10.54
N PRO A 2 -12.82 -8.67 9.21
CA PRO A 2 -11.72 -8.36 8.30
C PRO A 2 -11.24 -6.93 8.59
N THR A 3 -9.94 -6.75 8.78
CA THR A 3 -9.35 -5.42 9.00
C THR A 3 -9.31 -4.69 7.66
N PRO A 4 -9.92 -3.49 7.54
CA PRO A 4 -9.90 -2.73 6.29
C PRO A 4 -8.44 -2.42 5.95
N THR A 5 -7.99 -2.80 4.75
CA THR A 5 -6.59 -2.62 4.34
C THR A 5 -6.49 -1.58 3.24
N VAL A 6 -5.53 -0.68 3.33
CA VAL A 6 -5.21 0.31 2.30
C VAL A 6 -3.90 -0.11 1.66
N MET A 7 -3.88 -0.18 0.33
CA MET A 7 -2.68 -0.51 -0.45
C MET A 7 -2.28 0.70 -1.27
N GLY A 8 -1.03 1.12 -1.15
CA GLY A 8 -0.43 2.16 -1.97
C GLY A 8 0.58 1.55 -2.93
N ILE A 9 0.51 1.93 -4.20
CA ILE A 9 1.46 1.53 -5.24
C ILE A 9 2.48 2.64 -5.42
N PHE A 10 3.75 2.28 -5.42
CA PHE A 10 4.88 3.20 -5.61
C PHE A 10 5.71 2.71 -6.79
N ASP A 11 6.18 3.63 -7.63
CA ASP A 11 7.04 3.27 -8.77
C ASP A 11 8.47 2.92 -8.33
N SER A 12 8.88 3.30 -7.11
CA SER A 12 10.22 3.07 -6.56
C SER A 12 10.18 2.54 -5.13
N PRO A 13 11.17 1.72 -4.71
CA PRO A 13 11.33 1.31 -3.31
C PRO A 13 11.60 2.48 -2.37
N ASP A 14 12.36 3.49 -2.82
CA ASP A 14 12.65 4.70 -2.03
C ASP A 14 11.35 5.45 -1.64
N ASP A 15 10.39 5.57 -2.56
CA ASP A 15 9.10 6.21 -2.27
C ASP A 15 8.25 5.36 -1.31
N ALA A 16 8.33 4.03 -1.41
CA ALA A 16 7.66 3.11 -0.49
C ALA A 16 8.26 3.18 0.94
N GLU A 17 9.59 3.27 1.06
CA GLU A 17 10.27 3.47 2.34
C GLU A 17 9.93 4.83 2.95
N LYS A 18 9.91 5.89 2.14
CA LYS A 18 9.47 7.21 2.59
C LYS A 18 8.03 7.21 3.07
N ALA A 19 7.12 6.54 2.35
CA ALA A 19 5.74 6.38 2.78
C ALA A 19 5.64 5.60 4.08
N MET A 20 6.46 4.56 4.26
CA MET A 20 6.54 3.83 5.52
C MET A 20 6.98 4.74 6.67
N ASP A 21 8.00 5.58 6.48
CA ASP A 21 8.46 6.53 7.50
C ASP A 21 7.36 7.55 7.87
N GLU A 22 6.68 8.12 6.86
CA GLU A 22 5.55 9.03 7.08
C GLU A 22 4.40 8.36 7.83
N LEU A 23 4.08 7.10 7.51
CA LEU A 23 3.05 6.33 8.21
C LEU A 23 3.45 6.08 9.68
N LEU A 24 4.72 5.71 9.92
CA LEU A 24 5.25 5.54 11.28
C LEU A 24 5.20 6.87 12.06
N HIS A 25 5.59 7.97 11.42
CA HIS A 25 5.56 9.31 12.00
C HIS A 25 4.13 9.78 12.33
N ALA A 26 3.16 9.43 11.49
CA ALA A 26 1.74 9.67 11.73
C ALA A 26 1.14 8.78 12.84
N GLY A 27 1.92 7.86 13.42
CA GLY A 27 1.49 6.99 14.51
C GLY A 27 0.90 5.65 14.05
N VAL A 28 1.03 5.29 12.77
CA VAL A 28 0.69 3.95 12.29
C VAL A 28 1.74 2.97 12.81
N ALA A 29 1.31 1.98 13.57
CA ALA A 29 2.26 1.03 14.15
C ALA A 29 2.91 0.14 13.06
N ARG A 30 4.23 -0.05 13.14
CA ARG A 30 5.03 -0.83 12.17
C ARG A 30 4.46 -2.22 11.87
N HIS A 31 3.92 -2.91 12.87
CA HIS A 31 3.33 -4.24 12.71
C HIS A 31 2.05 -4.26 11.85
N ARG A 32 1.51 -3.09 11.50
CA ARG A 32 0.34 -2.92 10.63
C ARG A 32 0.73 -2.56 9.20
N ILE A 33 2.01 -2.26 8.96
CA ILE A 33 2.55 -1.84 7.68
C ILE A 33 3.30 -3.03 7.10
N VAL A 34 2.89 -3.46 5.92
CA VAL A 34 3.53 -4.52 5.14
C VAL A 34 4.03 -3.86 3.86
N VAL A 35 5.35 -3.74 3.72
CA VAL A 35 5.98 -3.28 2.49
C VAL A 35 6.38 -4.52 1.71
N SER A 36 5.76 -4.71 0.55
CA SER A 36 6.25 -5.66 -0.44
C SER A 36 7.36 -4.98 -1.22
N GLY A 37 8.50 -5.67 -1.36
CA GLY A 37 9.61 -5.24 -2.22
C GLY A 37 9.19 -5.13 -3.69
N PRO A 38 10.13 -4.77 -4.59
CA PRO A 38 9.82 -4.55 -6.00
C PRO A 38 9.13 -5.80 -6.57
N VAL A 39 7.83 -5.69 -6.82
CA VAL A 39 7.04 -6.77 -7.39
C VAL A 39 7.29 -6.79 -8.89
N SER A 40 7.82 -7.91 -9.36
CA SER A 40 7.75 -8.24 -10.78
C SER A 40 6.30 -8.61 -11.11
N TYR A 41 5.86 -8.36 -12.34
CA TYR A 41 4.51 -8.75 -12.78
C TYR A 41 4.24 -10.26 -12.60
N ASP A 42 5.30 -11.08 -12.56
CA ASP A 42 5.20 -12.51 -12.28
C ASP A 42 4.90 -12.80 -10.79
N ASP A 43 5.37 -11.96 -9.86
CA ASP A 43 5.20 -12.12 -8.40
C ASP A 43 3.84 -11.60 -7.88
N VAL A 44 3.12 -10.80 -8.67
CA VAL A 44 1.81 -10.25 -8.26
C VAL A 44 0.70 -11.30 -8.22
N VAL A 45 0.90 -12.43 -8.91
CA VAL A 45 -0.01 -13.58 -8.92
C VAL A 45 0.25 -14.43 -7.67
N GLY A 46 -0.12 -13.92 -6.48
CA GLY A 46 -0.11 -14.70 -5.25
C GLY A 46 0.11 -13.91 -3.96
N THR A 47 0.86 -12.80 -4.02
CA THR A 47 1.13 -11.96 -2.83
C THR A 47 0.06 -10.89 -2.61
N ILE A 48 -0.63 -10.50 -3.67
CA ILE A 48 -1.64 -9.44 -3.64
C ILE A 48 -3.02 -10.10 -3.71
N PRO A 49 -3.94 -9.81 -2.76
CA PRO A 49 -5.23 -10.49 -2.67
C PRO A 49 -6.14 -10.23 -3.86
N ASP A 50 -5.88 -9.19 -4.67
CA ASP A 50 -6.64 -8.93 -5.90
C ASP A 50 -5.77 -8.19 -6.93
N PRO A 51 -4.96 -8.88 -7.74
CA PRO A 51 -4.13 -8.23 -8.77
C PRO A 51 -4.96 -7.56 -9.88
N ALA A 52 -6.25 -7.88 -10.00
CA ALA A 52 -7.17 -7.26 -10.97
C ALA A 52 -7.60 -5.84 -10.55
N ALA A 53 -7.62 -5.55 -9.25
CA ALA A 53 -7.84 -4.21 -8.71
C ALA A 53 -6.72 -3.22 -9.10
N PHE A 54 -5.57 -3.73 -9.54
CA PHE A 54 -4.39 -2.94 -9.89
C PHE A 54 -4.41 -2.44 -11.34
N GLY A 55 -5.46 -2.76 -12.11
CA GLY A 55 -5.73 -2.16 -13.43
C GLY A 55 -4.53 -2.19 -14.37
N GLU A 56 -4.35 -3.32 -15.07
CA GLU A 56 -3.48 -3.48 -16.25
C GLU A 56 -2.08 -2.82 -16.13
N ALA A 57 -1.09 -3.62 -15.68
CA ALA A 57 0.34 -3.34 -15.63
C ALA A 57 0.84 -2.48 -14.45
N LEU A 58 1.04 -3.14 -13.31
CA LEU A 58 2.08 -2.69 -12.36
C LEU A 58 3.42 -2.63 -13.12
N PRO A 59 4.09 -1.46 -13.19
CA PRO A 59 5.39 -1.39 -13.82
C PRO A 59 6.35 -2.33 -13.10
N SER A 60 7.14 -3.11 -13.85
CA SER A 60 8.12 -4.01 -13.26
C SER A 60 9.09 -3.21 -12.38
N GLY A 61 9.14 -3.53 -11.09
CA GLY A 61 9.90 -2.77 -10.09
C GLY A 61 9.05 -1.90 -9.16
N ALA A 62 7.73 -1.82 -9.37
CA ALA A 62 6.82 -1.15 -8.45
C ALA A 62 6.86 -1.80 -7.06
N CYS A 63 6.75 -0.99 -6.01
CA CYS A 63 6.64 -1.45 -4.63
C CYS A 63 5.21 -1.22 -4.13
N VAL A 64 4.69 -2.16 -3.35
CA VAL A 64 3.33 -2.07 -2.80
C VAL A 64 3.41 -1.99 -1.29
N VAL A 65 2.85 -0.94 -0.71
CA VAL A 65 2.72 -0.78 0.75
C VAL A 65 1.28 -1.05 1.14
N SER A 66 1.07 -2.10 1.92
CA SER A 66 -0.23 -2.45 2.49
C SER A 66 -0.28 -2.08 3.96
N VAL A 67 -1.33 -1.38 4.38
CA VAL A 67 -1.53 -0.97 5.77
C VAL A 67 -2.91 -1.42 6.23
N ALA A 68 -2.92 -2.25 7.28
CA ALA A 68 -4.16 -2.65 7.93
C ALA A 68 -4.68 -1.47 8.76
N ALA A 69 -5.79 -0.84 8.34
CA ALA A 69 -6.49 0.22 9.05
C ALA A 69 -7.36 -0.34 10.19
N ARG A 70 -7.52 0.42 11.28
CA ARG A 70 -8.32 0.04 12.46
C ARG A 70 -9.74 0.61 12.42
N SER A 71 -9.99 1.58 11.54
CA SER A 71 -11.25 2.30 11.43
C SER A 71 -11.35 2.98 10.06
N HIS A 72 -12.55 3.37 9.65
CA HIS A 72 -12.75 4.11 8.39
C HIS A 72 -12.05 5.49 8.37
N VAL A 73 -11.93 6.15 9.53
CA VAL A 73 -11.20 7.43 9.65
C VAL A 73 -9.70 7.22 9.41
N ASP A 74 -9.14 6.18 10.03
CA ASP A 74 -7.76 5.73 9.88
C ASP A 74 -7.47 5.35 8.42
N LYS A 75 -8.41 4.67 7.75
CA LYS A 75 -8.35 4.33 6.32
C LYS A 75 -8.18 5.56 5.43
N LYS A 76 -9.02 6.58 5.61
CA LYS A 76 -8.94 7.83 4.82
C LYS A 76 -7.63 8.56 5.06
N HIS A 77 -7.18 8.61 6.31
CA HIS A 77 -5.93 9.26 6.68
C HIS A 77 -4.72 8.56 6.06
N ILE A 78 -4.68 7.22 6.12
CA ILE A 78 -3.63 6.40 5.50
C ILE A 78 -3.62 6.59 3.97
N ALA A 79 -4.78 6.57 3.31
CA ALA A 79 -4.86 6.77 1.86
C ALA A 79 -4.40 8.18 1.43
N GLU A 80 -4.64 9.19 2.25
CA GLU A 80 -4.12 10.54 2.02
C GLU A 80 -2.61 10.62 2.23
N LEU A 81 -2.07 10.00 3.29
CA LEU A 81 -0.63 9.92 3.55
C LEU A 81 0.11 9.21 2.40
N MET A 82 -0.43 8.10 1.91
CA MET A 82 0.15 7.36 0.79
C MET A 82 0.20 8.23 -0.48
N ARG A 83 -0.90 8.93 -0.83
CA ARG A 83 -0.92 9.86 -1.97
C ARG A 83 0.07 11.00 -1.81
N ARG A 84 0.18 11.59 -0.62
CA ARG A 84 1.17 12.65 -0.34
C ARG A 84 2.62 12.16 -0.41
N SER A 85 2.84 10.88 -0.11
CA SER A 85 4.16 10.27 -0.13
C SER A 85 4.63 9.87 -1.53
N GLY A 86 3.77 9.98 -2.56
CA GLY A 86 4.10 9.65 -3.94
C GLY A 86 3.44 8.37 -4.45
N ALA A 87 2.43 7.83 -3.76
CA ALA A 87 1.70 6.69 -4.26
C ALA A 87 1.00 7.04 -5.59
N ARG A 88 1.30 6.26 -6.63
CA ARG A 88 0.71 6.40 -7.96
C ARG A 88 -0.77 6.04 -7.95
N ASP A 89 -1.10 4.97 -7.22
CA ASP A 89 -2.48 4.57 -6.97
C ASP A 89 -2.65 4.13 -5.52
N THR A 90 -3.87 4.23 -5.01
CA THR A 90 -4.23 3.80 -3.66
C THR A 90 -5.51 2.98 -3.74
N ILE A 91 -5.37 1.69 -3.51
CA ILE A 91 -6.47 0.75 -3.52
C ILE A 91 -6.95 0.57 -2.09
N GLU A 92 -8.22 0.87 -1.89
CA GLU A 92 -8.92 0.61 -0.66
C GLU A 92 -9.54 -0.79 -0.77
N ALA A 93 -8.91 -1.81 -0.15
CA ALA A 93 -9.53 -3.12 -0.08
C ALA A 93 -10.92 -2.96 0.57
N ARG A 94 -11.95 -3.32 -0.19
CA ARG A 94 -13.33 -3.38 0.30
C ARG A 94 -13.53 -4.72 0.99
N GLU A 95 -14.25 -4.64 2.11
CA GLU A 95 -14.71 -5.79 2.90
C GLU A 95 -15.59 -6.73 2.07
#